data_AF-A0A1I1VVK0-F1
#
_entry.id   AF-A0A1I1VVK0-F1
#
_cell.length_a   1.000
_cell.length_b   1.000
_cell.length_c   1.000
_cell.angle_alpha   90.00
_cell.angle_beta   90.00
_cell.angle_gamma   90.00
#
_symmetry.space_group_name_H-M   'P 1'
#
loop_
_entity.id
_entity.type
_entity.pdbx_description
1 polymer ?
#
loop_
_entity_poly.entity_id
_entity_poly.type
_entity_poly.pdbx_seq_one_letter_code
_entity_poly.pdbx_strand_id
1 'polypeptide(L)'
;MERENDAMMTTTTLKLRSIFAALCLAACNASLGDGTDSSDETGADPTGASTNPSGNPTTTGGDVPGPCSSSNPCPDGQFCWNGICALGCTNDGDCAENQFCATDTDMLCHNKEVTTCPDVPCEEGQVCVNGFCSTPPPDTQCTPSLVDDGCESNAVCLFNADQEAKCYTLPYCSQDDTCPTGAEGAVCNNGLLTDKDKICLIGLCTEASHCPADWKCVKGQPNSVVGYCSDGGTFAPCSTNEDCLSGACDLPFPGEPGFCQ
;
A
#
# COMPACT_ATOMS: atom_id res chain seq x y z
N MET A 1 -13.99 50.43 -13.05
CA MET A 1 -12.61 49.95 -13.24
C MET A 1 -12.32 49.04 -12.07
N GLU A 2 -13.02 47.91 -12.05
CA GLU A 2 -12.95 46.88 -11.02
C GLU A 2 -11.85 45.92 -11.45
N ARG A 3 -10.87 45.68 -10.57
CA ARG A 3 -9.79 44.72 -10.79
C ARG A 3 -10.15 43.46 -10.03
N GLU A 4 -10.47 42.41 -10.78
CA GLU A 4 -10.58 41.04 -10.30
C GLU A 4 -9.21 40.57 -9.80
N ASN A 5 -9.18 40.04 -8.57
CA ASN A 5 -8.05 39.34 -7.99
C ASN A 5 -8.26 37.84 -8.23
N ASP A 6 -7.71 37.31 -9.32
CA ASP A 6 -7.56 35.87 -9.48
C ASP A 6 -6.41 35.38 -8.60
N ALA A 7 -6.76 34.75 -7.50
CA ALA A 7 -5.84 33.99 -6.68
C ALA A 7 -5.57 32.65 -7.36
N MET A 8 -4.45 32.59 -8.09
CA MET A 8 -3.88 31.36 -8.64
C MET A 8 -3.39 30.47 -7.49
N MET A 9 -4.25 29.54 -7.03
CA MET A 9 -3.83 28.42 -6.19
C MET A 9 -2.86 27.56 -7.00
N THR A 10 -1.57 27.73 -6.72
CA THR A 10 -0.51 26.88 -7.26
C THR A 10 -0.47 25.63 -6.38
N THR A 11 -1.22 24.59 -6.78
CA THR A 11 -1.14 23.27 -6.17
C THR A 11 0.28 22.76 -6.40
N THR A 12 1.13 22.91 -5.39
CA THR A 12 2.51 22.43 -5.44
C THR A 12 2.44 20.92 -5.24
N THR A 13 2.46 20.16 -6.33
CA THR A 13 2.55 18.69 -6.30
C THR A 13 3.90 18.33 -5.65
N LEU A 14 3.86 18.04 -4.35
CA LEU A 14 5.04 17.61 -3.59
C LEU A 14 5.44 16.23 -4.12
N LYS A 15 6.47 16.16 -4.98
CA LYS A 15 7.10 14.89 -5.33
C LYS A 15 7.93 14.45 -4.12
N LEU A 16 7.33 13.62 -3.26
CA LEU A 16 8.11 12.78 -2.35
C LEU A 16 9.04 11.96 -3.23
N ARG A 17 10.35 12.16 -3.09
CA ARG A 17 11.30 11.16 -3.56
C ARG A 17 11.36 10.14 -2.44
N SER A 18 10.90 8.92 -2.71
CA SER A 18 11.10 7.79 -1.81
C SER A 18 12.61 7.55 -1.67
N ILE A 19 13.25 8.24 -0.72
CA ILE A 19 14.62 7.96 -0.33
C ILE A 19 14.53 6.69 0.49
N PHE A 20 14.69 5.54 -0.17
CA PHE A 20 14.87 4.27 0.50
C PHE A 20 16.25 4.28 1.16
N ALA A 21 16.38 4.95 2.29
CA ALA A 21 17.54 4.78 3.13
C ALA A 21 17.44 3.37 3.73
N ALA A 22 18.17 2.42 3.14
CA ALA A 22 18.43 1.13 3.76
C ALA A 22 19.24 1.39 5.04
N LEU A 23 18.53 1.67 6.13
CA LEU A 23 19.13 1.84 7.44
C LEU A 23 19.69 0.48 7.83
N CYS A 24 21.01 0.39 7.81
CA CYS A 24 21.77 -0.77 8.29
C CYS A 24 21.39 -1.05 9.74
N LEU A 25 20.47 -1.98 9.98
CA LEU A 25 20.20 -2.49 11.32
C LEU A 25 21.25 -3.56 11.64
N ALA A 26 22.25 -3.12 12.41
CA ALA A 26 23.14 -3.99 13.13
C ALA A 26 22.34 -4.93 14.05
N ALA A 27 22.79 -6.19 14.07
CA ALA A 27 22.24 -7.31 14.81
C ALA A 27 21.88 -7.01 16.28
N CYS A 28 20.64 -7.31 16.65
CA CYS A 28 20.27 -7.61 18.03
C CYS A 28 20.10 -9.13 18.16
N ASN A 29 21.08 -9.78 18.80
CA ASN A 29 20.96 -11.16 19.29
C ASN A 29 19.86 -11.22 20.36
N ALA A 30 18.72 -11.83 20.03
CA ALA A 30 17.73 -12.23 21.02
C ALA A 30 18.00 -13.67 21.49
N SER A 31 18.23 -13.78 22.80
CA SER A 31 18.46 -15.00 23.56
C SER A 31 17.25 -15.94 23.50
N LEU A 32 17.50 -17.23 23.17
CA LEU A 32 16.55 -18.33 23.37
C LEU A 32 16.32 -18.55 24.87
N GLY A 33 15.09 -18.26 25.32
CA GLY A 33 14.58 -18.60 26.63
C GLY A 33 13.54 -19.71 26.51
N ASP A 34 13.89 -20.85 27.09
CA ASP A 34 13.09 -22.06 27.31
C ASP A 34 11.87 -21.79 28.22
N GLY A 35 10.76 -22.47 27.97
CA GLY A 35 9.50 -22.29 28.69
C GLY A 35 8.47 -23.35 28.32
N THR A 36 8.62 -24.52 28.94
CA THR A 36 7.70 -25.66 28.86
C THR A 36 6.37 -25.44 29.59
N ASP A 37 5.34 -26.10 29.05
CA ASP A 37 4.10 -26.64 29.64
C ASP A 37 3.11 -25.69 30.34
N SER A 38 1.83 -25.72 29.90
CA SER A 38 0.76 -26.37 30.67
C SER A 38 -0.59 -26.39 29.93
N SER A 39 -1.26 -27.52 30.08
CA SER A 39 -2.57 -27.92 29.55
C SER A 39 -3.78 -27.26 30.24
N ASP A 40 -4.93 -27.44 29.58
CA ASP A 40 -6.28 -27.66 30.12
C ASP A 40 -7.36 -26.56 30.05
N GLU A 41 -8.35 -26.90 29.19
CA GLU A 41 -9.81 -26.85 29.33
C GLU A 41 -10.55 -25.57 29.75
N THR A 42 -11.48 -25.10 28.91
CA THR A 42 -12.93 -25.40 28.97
C THR A 42 -13.72 -24.39 28.13
N GLY A 43 -14.75 -24.87 27.43
CA GLY A 43 -15.50 -24.13 26.42
C GLY A 43 -16.50 -23.09 26.91
N ALA A 44 -16.97 -22.31 25.94
CA ALA A 44 -18.29 -21.69 25.91
C ALA A 44 -18.66 -21.40 24.45
N ASP A 45 -19.52 -22.25 23.92
CA ASP A 45 -20.36 -22.01 22.74
C ASP A 45 -21.26 -20.78 22.99
N PRO A 46 -21.46 -19.92 21.99
CA PRO A 46 -22.84 -19.51 21.74
C PRO A 46 -23.20 -19.67 20.26
N THR A 47 -24.07 -20.66 20.04
CA THR A 47 -25.01 -20.77 18.94
C THR A 47 -25.81 -19.48 18.77
N GLY A 48 -25.37 -18.64 17.84
CA GLY A 48 -26.10 -17.47 17.33
C GLY A 48 -26.26 -17.58 15.82
N ALA A 49 -27.19 -18.42 15.37
CA ALA A 49 -27.59 -18.49 13.98
C ALA A 49 -28.21 -17.13 13.57
N SER A 50 -27.41 -16.27 12.95
CA SER A 50 -27.90 -15.07 12.28
C SER A 50 -28.55 -15.48 10.97
N THR A 51 -29.85 -15.27 10.88
CA THR A 51 -30.63 -15.49 9.68
C THR A 51 -30.31 -14.38 8.69
N ASN A 52 -29.90 -14.78 7.49
CA ASN A 52 -29.78 -13.94 6.29
C ASN A 52 -31.00 -13.00 6.15
N PRO A 53 -30.85 -11.67 6.23
CA PRO A 53 -31.75 -10.77 5.55
C PRO A 53 -31.13 -10.46 4.20
N SER A 54 -31.63 -11.10 3.13
CA SER A 54 -31.51 -10.62 1.76
C SER A 54 -32.29 -9.31 1.58
N GLY A 55 -31.98 -8.31 2.40
CA GLY A 55 -32.50 -6.96 2.29
C GLY A 55 -31.56 -6.17 1.40
N ASN A 56 -32.03 -5.84 0.21
CA ASN A 56 -31.43 -4.80 -0.63
C ASN A 56 -31.23 -3.54 0.24
N PRO A 57 -29.99 -3.11 0.56
CA PRO A 57 -29.78 -1.95 1.41
C PRO A 57 -30.29 -0.74 0.63
N THR A 58 -31.46 -0.27 1.05
CA THR A 58 -32.06 0.92 0.48
C THR A 58 -31.23 2.08 1.01
N THR A 59 -30.55 2.74 0.07
CA THR A 59 -29.72 3.92 0.24
C THR A 59 -30.37 4.96 1.15
N THR A 60 -29.99 4.91 2.42
CA THR A 60 -30.00 6.08 3.30
C THR A 60 -28.65 6.08 4.00
N GLY A 61 -27.60 6.28 3.21
CA GLY A 61 -26.29 6.60 3.72
C GLY A 61 -26.43 7.90 4.50
N GLY A 62 -26.39 7.80 5.82
CA GLY A 62 -26.04 8.94 6.63
C GLY A 62 -24.62 9.27 6.27
N ASP A 63 -24.41 10.33 5.51
CA ASP A 63 -23.10 10.89 5.20
C ASP A 63 -22.39 11.16 6.53
N VAL A 64 -21.55 10.23 6.96
CA VAL A 64 -20.63 10.50 8.07
C VAL A 64 -19.47 11.26 7.42
N PRO A 65 -19.27 12.55 7.73
CA PRO A 65 -18.26 13.34 7.03
C PRO A 65 -16.88 12.82 7.43
N GLY A 66 -16.14 12.28 6.47
CA GLY A 66 -14.74 11.89 6.61
C GLY A 66 -14.48 10.38 6.50
N PRO A 67 -13.20 9.98 6.36
CA PRO A 67 -12.82 8.60 6.17
C PRO A 67 -13.24 7.75 7.37
N CYS A 68 -13.61 6.50 7.10
CA CYS A 68 -13.92 5.57 8.18
C CYS A 68 -12.66 5.28 9.02
N SER A 69 -12.87 4.98 10.30
CA SER A 69 -11.81 4.62 11.24
C SER A 69 -12.42 3.93 12.47
N SER A 70 -11.62 3.56 13.46
CA SER A 70 -12.12 3.03 14.74
C SER A 70 -12.99 4.03 15.51
N SER A 71 -12.76 5.34 15.32
CA SER A 71 -13.56 6.43 15.90
C SER A 71 -14.70 6.90 15.00
N ASN A 72 -14.71 6.47 13.73
CA ASN A 72 -15.75 6.74 12.74
C ASN A 72 -16.11 5.44 11.99
N PRO A 73 -16.79 4.48 12.65
CA PRO A 73 -17.02 3.18 12.06
C PRO A 73 -17.99 3.27 10.88
N CYS A 74 -17.82 2.36 9.93
CA CYS A 74 -18.74 2.23 8.82
C CYS A 74 -20.15 1.85 9.29
N PRO A 75 -21.20 2.19 8.51
CA PRO A 75 -22.55 1.70 8.78
C PRO A 75 -22.58 0.18 8.91
N ASP A 76 -23.53 -0.34 9.69
CA ASP A 76 -23.66 -1.78 9.92
C ASP A 76 -23.64 -2.58 8.59
N GLY A 77 -22.83 -3.63 8.53
CA GLY A 77 -22.63 -4.46 7.34
C GLY A 77 -21.56 -3.96 6.36
N GLN A 78 -20.87 -2.86 6.69
CA GLN A 78 -19.70 -2.37 5.96
C GLN A 78 -18.43 -2.47 6.82
N PHE A 79 -17.28 -2.56 6.15
CA PHE A 79 -15.95 -2.67 6.74
C PHE A 79 -15.12 -1.48 6.29
N CYS A 80 -14.29 -0.98 7.20
CA CYS A 80 -13.43 0.15 6.87
C CYS A 80 -12.17 -0.33 6.14
N TRP A 81 -11.99 0.07 4.88
CA TRP A 81 -10.83 -0.26 4.06
C TRP A 81 -10.24 1.01 3.44
N ASN A 82 -8.98 1.32 3.76
CA ASN A 82 -8.30 2.52 3.28
C ASN A 82 -9.15 3.81 3.47
N GLY A 83 -9.82 3.92 4.62
CA GLY A 83 -10.69 5.05 4.96
C GLY A 83 -12.01 5.10 4.21
N ILE A 84 -12.34 4.08 3.41
CA ILE A 84 -13.58 3.96 2.66
C ILE A 84 -14.37 2.78 3.22
N CYS A 85 -15.68 2.96 3.38
CA CYS A 85 -16.56 1.86 3.78
C CYS A 85 -16.83 0.94 2.60
N ALA A 86 -16.36 -0.31 2.71
CA ALA A 86 -16.58 -1.38 1.76
C ALA A 86 -17.69 -2.32 2.26
N LEU A 87 -18.54 -2.81 1.36
CA LEU A 87 -19.52 -3.84 1.69
C LEU A 87 -18.83 -5.20 1.76
N GLY A 88 -19.22 -6.03 2.72
CA GLY A 88 -18.90 -7.46 2.67
C GLY A 88 -19.66 -8.15 1.54
N CYS A 89 -19.07 -9.18 0.95
CA CYS A 89 -19.62 -9.87 -0.22
C CYS A 89 -19.31 -11.38 -0.19
N THR A 90 -20.07 -12.14 -0.96
CA THR A 90 -19.86 -13.58 -1.20
C THR A 90 -19.61 -13.89 -2.67
N ASN A 91 -20.00 -12.97 -3.56
CA ASN A 91 -19.80 -13.03 -5.00
C ASN A 91 -19.90 -11.62 -5.60
N ASP A 92 -19.49 -11.44 -6.87
CA ASP A 92 -19.50 -10.14 -7.55
C ASP A 92 -20.90 -9.49 -7.64
N GLY A 93 -21.97 -10.27 -7.56
CA GLY A 93 -23.34 -9.76 -7.58
C GLY A 93 -23.74 -8.99 -6.31
N ASP A 94 -22.95 -9.10 -5.23
CA ASP A 94 -23.14 -8.34 -4.00
C ASP A 94 -22.50 -6.94 -4.07
N CYS A 95 -21.67 -6.68 -5.10
CA CYS A 95 -20.88 -5.46 -5.28
C CYS A 95 -21.47 -4.54 -6.36
N ALA A 96 -21.05 -3.27 -6.35
CA ALA A 96 -21.39 -2.33 -7.42
C ALA A 96 -20.81 -2.77 -8.78
N GLU A 97 -21.35 -2.27 -9.90
CA GLU A 97 -20.92 -2.69 -11.25
C GLU A 97 -19.42 -2.49 -11.51
N ASN A 98 -18.82 -1.45 -10.93
CA ASN A 98 -17.39 -1.13 -11.01
C ASN A 98 -16.55 -1.79 -9.92
N GLN A 99 -17.12 -2.71 -9.14
CA GLN A 99 -16.47 -3.44 -8.07
C GLN A 99 -16.51 -4.95 -8.30
N PHE A 100 -15.64 -5.68 -7.63
CA PHE A 100 -15.60 -7.14 -7.58
C PHE A 100 -15.48 -7.60 -6.14
N CYS A 101 -15.89 -8.84 -5.88
CA CYS A 101 -15.76 -9.44 -4.56
C CYS A 101 -14.43 -10.18 -4.46
N ALA A 102 -13.56 -9.78 -3.54
CA ALA A 102 -12.30 -10.49 -3.27
C ALA A 102 -12.55 -11.75 -2.43
N THR A 103 -13.22 -12.73 -3.04
CA THR A 103 -13.63 -13.99 -2.41
C THR A 103 -12.47 -14.88 -1.96
N ASP A 104 -11.26 -14.63 -2.45
CA ASP A 104 -10.02 -15.34 -2.12
C ASP A 104 -9.26 -14.74 -0.93
N THR A 105 -9.65 -13.54 -0.47
CA THR A 105 -8.95 -12.81 0.59
C THR A 105 -9.91 -12.33 1.69
N ASP A 106 -10.34 -11.07 1.66
CA ASP A 106 -11.06 -10.39 2.74
C ASP A 106 -12.59 -10.43 2.59
N MET A 107 -13.11 -10.99 1.49
CA MET A 107 -14.54 -11.02 1.18
C MET A 107 -15.18 -9.63 1.20
N LEU A 108 -14.44 -8.61 0.75
CA LEU A 108 -14.92 -7.25 0.59
C LEU A 108 -15.07 -6.89 -0.89
N CYS A 109 -15.96 -5.93 -1.17
CA CYS A 109 -16.08 -5.32 -2.47
C CYS A 109 -14.93 -4.33 -2.72
N HIS A 110 -14.10 -4.60 -3.72
CA HIS A 110 -12.99 -3.74 -4.16
C HIS A 110 -13.24 -3.20 -5.56
N ASN A 111 -12.63 -2.07 -5.91
CA ASN A 111 -12.76 -1.50 -7.25
C ASN A 111 -12.08 -2.39 -8.30
N LYS A 112 -12.74 -2.60 -9.43
CA LYS A 112 -12.17 -3.36 -10.57
C LYS A 112 -10.94 -2.68 -11.16
N GLU A 113 -10.85 -1.37 -11.04
CA GLU A 113 -9.74 -0.56 -11.52
C GLU A 113 -9.17 0.27 -10.36
N VAL A 114 -7.85 0.35 -10.29
CA VAL A 114 -7.16 1.20 -9.31
C VAL A 114 -6.97 2.59 -9.91
N THR A 115 -7.52 3.59 -9.24
CA THR A 115 -7.39 4.99 -9.65
C THR A 115 -6.08 5.58 -9.16
N THR A 116 -5.45 6.44 -9.97
CA THR A 116 -4.22 7.15 -9.62
C THR A 116 -4.45 8.66 -9.48
N CYS A 117 -3.62 9.29 -8.67
CA CYS A 117 -3.57 10.74 -8.47
C CYS A 117 -2.26 11.30 -9.10
N PRO A 118 -2.17 12.59 -9.44
CA PRO A 118 -3.14 13.67 -9.19
C PRO A 118 -4.23 13.84 -10.26
N ASP A 119 -4.18 13.06 -11.35
CA ASP A 119 -5.11 13.21 -12.48
C ASP A 119 -6.56 13.03 -12.05
N VAL A 120 -6.80 12.07 -11.15
CA VAL A 120 -8.04 11.99 -10.37
C VAL A 120 -7.71 12.36 -8.92
N PRO A 121 -8.35 13.40 -8.34
CA PRO A 121 -8.13 13.76 -6.96
C PRO A 121 -8.57 12.62 -6.04
N CYS A 122 -7.82 12.43 -4.95
CA CYS A 122 -8.22 11.50 -3.91
C CYS A 122 -9.51 11.97 -3.22
N GLU A 123 -10.26 11.01 -2.69
CA GLU A 123 -11.48 11.29 -1.94
C GLU A 123 -11.20 12.15 -0.69
N GLU A 124 -12.24 12.81 -0.18
CA GLU A 124 -12.10 13.67 0.98
C GLU A 124 -11.49 12.91 2.17
N GLY A 125 -10.43 13.48 2.75
CA GLY A 125 -9.70 12.88 3.87
C GLY A 125 -8.69 11.81 3.46
N GLN A 126 -8.42 11.61 2.17
CA GLN A 126 -7.25 10.87 1.67
C GLN A 126 -6.14 11.82 1.21
N VAL A 127 -4.92 11.28 1.12
CA VAL A 127 -3.73 11.96 0.63
C VAL A 127 -3.16 11.23 -0.58
N CYS A 128 -2.64 11.99 -1.54
CA CYS A 128 -1.95 11.44 -2.70
C CYS A 128 -0.49 11.13 -2.35
N VAL A 129 -0.12 9.86 -2.38
CA VAL A 129 1.21 9.35 -2.05
C VAL A 129 1.74 8.58 -3.26
N ASN A 130 2.77 9.12 -3.91
CA ASN A 130 3.45 8.50 -5.05
C ASN A 130 2.51 8.05 -6.20
N GLY A 131 1.41 8.78 -6.37
CA GLY A 131 0.43 8.53 -7.43
C GLY A 131 -0.77 7.67 -7.00
N PHE A 132 -0.87 7.31 -5.71
CA PHE A 132 -1.97 6.53 -5.17
C PHE A 132 -2.64 7.24 -4.00
N CYS A 133 -3.93 6.97 -3.81
CA CYS A 133 -4.69 7.53 -2.71
C CYS A 133 -4.58 6.64 -1.47
N SER A 134 -4.15 7.26 -0.37
CA SER A 134 -3.95 6.62 0.92
C SER A 134 -4.69 7.39 2.01
N THR A 135 -5.02 6.74 3.12
CA THR A 135 -5.42 7.49 4.31
C THR A 135 -4.21 8.23 4.87
N PRO A 136 -4.41 9.39 5.53
CA PRO A 136 -3.38 10.02 6.31
C PRO A 136 -2.79 8.97 7.26
N PRO A 137 -1.46 8.75 7.22
CA PRO A 137 -0.87 7.70 8.02
C PRO A 137 -1.06 8.02 9.50
N PRO A 138 -1.20 7.00 10.38
CA PRO A 138 -1.22 7.23 11.82
C PRO A 138 0.13 7.78 12.29
N ASP A 139 0.16 8.31 13.52
CA ASP A 139 1.41 8.81 14.12
C ASP A 139 2.45 7.70 14.42
N THR A 140 2.07 6.44 14.24
CA THR A 140 2.92 5.26 14.41
C THR A 140 4.15 5.31 13.49
N GLN A 141 5.32 5.03 14.08
CA GLN A 141 6.56 4.84 13.33
C GLN A 141 6.67 3.40 12.87
N CYS A 142 7.23 3.20 11.68
CA CYS A 142 7.46 1.90 11.08
C CYS A 142 8.92 1.78 10.61
N THR A 143 9.33 0.56 10.25
CA THR A 143 10.69 0.30 9.72
C THR A 143 10.57 -0.07 8.25
N PRO A 144 11.09 0.73 7.31
CA PRO A 144 11.04 0.41 5.89
C PRO A 144 11.72 -0.91 5.60
N SER A 145 10.92 -1.93 5.33
CA SER A 145 11.31 -3.30 5.05
C SER A 145 10.28 -3.89 4.08
N LEU A 146 10.68 -4.91 3.31
CA LEU A 146 9.73 -5.65 2.46
C LEU A 146 8.86 -6.61 3.26
N VAL A 147 9.31 -7.03 4.45
CA VAL A 147 8.61 -7.97 5.32
C VAL A 147 8.72 -7.44 6.75
N ASP A 148 7.65 -7.53 7.53
CA ASP A 148 7.58 -7.10 8.92
C ASP A 148 7.97 -5.62 9.10
N ASP A 149 7.48 -4.77 8.21
CA ASP A 149 7.75 -3.32 8.24
C ASP A 149 7.08 -2.58 9.42
N GLY A 150 6.27 -3.30 10.21
CA GLY A 150 5.52 -2.78 11.35
C GLY A 150 4.19 -2.11 10.97
N CYS A 151 3.80 -2.16 9.69
CA CYS A 151 2.51 -1.70 9.20
C CYS A 151 1.51 -2.86 9.09
N GLU A 152 0.23 -2.53 9.13
CA GLU A 152 -0.86 -3.47 8.86
C GLU A 152 -0.71 -4.12 7.47
N SER A 153 -1.38 -5.26 7.25
CA SER A 153 -1.25 -6.05 6.02
C SER A 153 -1.62 -5.27 4.75
N ASN A 154 -2.54 -4.29 4.87
CA ASN A 154 -2.98 -3.42 3.77
C ASN A 154 -2.18 -2.11 3.65
N ALA A 155 -1.08 -1.97 4.39
CA ALA A 155 -0.26 -0.77 4.43
C ALA A 155 1.22 -1.10 4.24
N VAL A 156 1.99 -0.13 3.74
CA VAL A 156 3.44 -0.24 3.61
C VAL A 156 4.14 0.94 4.26
N CYS A 157 5.32 0.69 4.82
CA CYS A 157 6.15 1.69 5.44
C CYS A 157 6.91 2.52 4.40
N LEU A 158 6.53 3.78 4.22
CA LEU A 158 7.18 4.71 3.28
C LEU A 158 7.73 5.93 4.01
N PHE A 159 8.81 6.49 3.48
CA PHE A 159 9.32 7.77 3.95
C PHE A 159 8.47 8.91 3.39
N ASN A 160 8.07 9.83 4.26
CA ASN A 160 7.43 11.07 3.85
C ASN A 160 8.45 12.12 3.36
N ALA A 161 7.98 13.31 2.98
CA ALA A 161 8.86 14.40 2.55
C ALA A 161 9.86 14.86 3.63
N ASP A 162 9.47 14.72 4.90
CA ASP A 162 10.27 15.05 6.07
C ASP A 162 11.21 13.90 6.50
N GLN A 163 11.32 12.84 5.69
CA GLN A 163 12.13 11.65 5.96
C GLN A 163 11.67 10.84 7.19
N GLU A 164 10.40 10.97 7.55
CA GLU A 164 9.78 10.13 8.57
C GLU A 164 9.14 8.90 7.92
N ALA A 165 9.44 7.72 8.45
CA ALA A 165 8.83 6.47 8.03
C ALA A 165 7.43 6.33 8.65
N LYS A 166 6.41 6.19 7.79
CA LYS A 166 5.00 6.14 8.15
C LYS A 166 4.28 5.04 7.38
N CYS A 167 3.24 4.46 7.98
CA CYS A 167 2.43 3.41 7.35
C CYS A 167 1.34 4.01 6.46
N TYR A 168 1.44 3.80 5.16
CA TYR A 168 0.45 4.25 4.19
C TYR A 168 -0.39 3.08 3.72
N THR A 169 -1.71 3.16 3.90
CA THR A 169 -2.66 2.19 3.37
C THR A 169 -2.74 2.32 1.86
N LEU A 170 -2.60 1.23 1.13
CA LEU A 170 -2.56 1.25 -0.33
C LEU A 170 -3.81 0.61 -0.92
N PRO A 171 -4.19 0.97 -2.16
CA PRO A 171 -5.34 0.36 -2.80
C PRO A 171 -5.11 -1.13 -3.02
N TYR A 172 -6.19 -1.89 -2.92
CA TYR A 172 -6.24 -3.29 -3.34
C TYR A 172 -5.94 -3.39 -4.85
N CYS A 173 -5.36 -4.50 -5.30
CA CYS A 173 -5.10 -4.72 -6.72
C CYS A 173 -6.40 -4.71 -7.54
N SER A 174 -6.30 -4.42 -8.83
CA SER A 174 -7.44 -4.60 -9.74
C SER A 174 -7.84 -6.07 -9.85
N GLN A 175 -9.02 -6.30 -10.44
CA GLN A 175 -9.57 -7.65 -10.63
C GLN A 175 -8.67 -8.58 -11.44
N ASP A 176 -7.82 -8.02 -12.31
CA ASP A 176 -6.88 -8.76 -13.15
C ASP A 176 -5.48 -8.90 -12.52
N ASP A 177 -5.35 -8.66 -11.22
CA ASP A 177 -4.10 -8.73 -10.45
C ASP A 177 -3.04 -7.75 -10.95
N THR A 178 -3.46 -6.60 -11.48
CA THR A 178 -2.56 -5.54 -11.93
C THR A 178 -2.62 -4.32 -11.02
N CYS A 179 -1.63 -3.45 -11.20
CA CYS A 179 -1.57 -2.15 -10.57
C CYS A 179 -1.11 -1.15 -11.63
N PRO A 180 -1.72 0.05 -11.66
CA PRO A 180 -1.24 1.10 -12.54
C PRO A 180 0.19 1.47 -12.11
N THR A 181 1.06 1.70 -13.06
CA THR A 181 2.47 2.04 -12.79
C THR A 181 2.62 3.29 -11.91
N GLY A 182 1.70 4.25 -11.99
CA GLY A 182 1.77 5.47 -11.18
C GLY A 182 3.06 6.27 -11.44
N ALA A 183 3.52 7.01 -10.42
CA ALA A 183 4.70 7.87 -10.55
C ALA A 183 6.03 7.14 -10.34
N GLU A 184 6.04 6.10 -9.50
CA GLU A 184 7.26 5.38 -9.09
C GLU A 184 7.27 3.91 -9.54
N GLY A 185 6.23 3.43 -10.21
CA GLY A 185 6.01 2.01 -10.44
C GLY A 185 5.11 1.39 -9.39
N ALA A 186 4.47 0.27 -9.72
CA ALA A 186 3.77 -0.57 -8.76
C ALA A 186 3.60 -1.99 -9.29
N VAL A 187 3.59 -2.95 -8.38
CA VAL A 187 3.21 -4.34 -8.66
C VAL A 187 2.15 -4.81 -7.69
N CYS A 188 1.20 -5.62 -8.18
CA CYS A 188 0.23 -6.24 -7.30
C CYS A 188 0.91 -7.25 -6.37
N ASN A 189 0.62 -7.17 -5.06
CA ASN A 189 1.03 -8.18 -4.11
C ASN A 189 0.17 -9.46 -4.21
N ASN A 190 0.35 -10.24 -5.26
CA ASN A 190 -0.33 -11.53 -5.40
C ASN A 190 0.49 -12.65 -4.73
N GLY A 191 0.75 -12.50 -3.42
CA GLY A 191 1.59 -13.41 -2.64
C GLY A 191 3.10 -13.18 -2.81
N LEU A 192 3.52 -11.98 -3.20
CA LEU A 192 4.94 -11.61 -3.29
C LEU A 192 5.56 -11.36 -1.91
N LEU A 193 4.81 -10.67 -1.04
CA LEU A 193 5.10 -10.39 0.36
C LEU A 193 4.05 -11.11 1.20
N THR A 194 4.48 -12.04 2.05
CA THR A 194 3.59 -12.98 2.75
C THR A 194 2.80 -12.36 3.90
N ASP A 195 3.27 -11.23 4.42
CA ASP A 195 2.68 -10.46 5.52
C ASP A 195 1.78 -9.31 5.04
N LYS A 196 1.61 -9.16 3.72
CA LYS A 196 0.82 -8.11 3.11
C LYS A 196 -0.39 -8.68 2.36
N ASP A 197 -1.46 -7.91 2.36
CA ASP A 197 -2.67 -8.18 1.58
C ASP A 197 -2.39 -7.96 0.10
N LYS A 198 -3.39 -8.24 -0.75
CA LYS A 198 -3.30 -8.06 -2.20
C LYS A 198 -3.47 -6.59 -2.60
N ILE A 199 -2.49 -5.79 -2.18
CA ILE A 199 -2.40 -4.34 -2.42
C ILE A 199 -1.38 -4.02 -3.51
N CYS A 200 -1.47 -2.83 -4.08
CA CYS A 200 -0.48 -2.30 -5.01
C CYS A 200 0.79 -1.84 -4.28
N LEU A 201 1.90 -2.54 -4.46
CA LEU A 201 3.18 -2.23 -3.82
C LEU A 201 3.91 -1.14 -4.62
N ILE A 202 3.81 0.10 -4.16
CA ILE A 202 4.42 1.27 -4.80
C ILE A 202 5.94 1.15 -4.84
N GLY A 203 6.54 1.50 -5.98
CA GLY A 203 7.98 1.50 -6.21
C GLY A 203 8.58 0.11 -6.40
N LEU A 204 7.79 -0.96 -6.22
CA LEU A 204 8.22 -2.33 -6.40
C LEU A 204 7.83 -2.87 -7.78
N CYS A 205 8.59 -3.86 -8.23
CA CYS A 205 8.40 -4.48 -9.53
C CYS A 205 8.83 -5.95 -9.51
N THR A 206 8.35 -6.71 -10.48
CA THR A 206 8.87 -8.06 -10.79
C THR A 206 9.44 -8.10 -12.21
N GLU A 207 9.03 -7.16 -13.06
CA GLU A 207 9.48 -6.93 -14.43
C GLU A 207 9.39 -5.44 -14.79
N ALA A 208 9.95 -5.07 -15.95
CA ALA A 208 10.06 -3.66 -16.36
C ALA A 208 8.71 -2.98 -16.66
N SER A 209 7.67 -3.75 -17.03
CA SER A 209 6.33 -3.23 -17.31
C SER A 209 5.66 -2.61 -16.07
N HIS A 210 6.11 -2.98 -14.87
CA HIS A 210 5.63 -2.45 -13.59
C HIS A 210 6.25 -1.10 -13.23
N CYS A 211 7.23 -0.64 -14.00
CA CYS A 211 7.93 0.62 -13.78
C CYS A 211 7.54 1.68 -14.82
N PRO A 212 7.70 2.99 -14.51
CA PRO A 212 7.48 4.05 -15.48
C PRO A 212 8.28 3.83 -16.76
N ALA A 213 7.83 4.43 -17.86
CA ALA A 213 8.54 4.33 -19.13
C ALA A 213 10.03 4.72 -18.95
N ASP A 214 10.91 3.93 -19.57
CA ASP A 214 12.37 4.06 -19.52
C ASP A 214 13.04 3.74 -18.17
N TRP A 215 12.28 3.36 -17.14
CA TRP A 215 12.82 2.88 -15.87
C TRP A 215 13.12 1.38 -15.92
N LYS A 216 14.01 0.92 -15.06
CA LYS A 216 14.40 -0.48 -14.93
C LYS A 216 13.80 -1.09 -13.66
N CYS A 217 13.47 -2.38 -13.73
CA CYS A 217 13.21 -3.16 -12.53
C CYS A 217 14.52 -3.75 -12.01
N VAL A 218 15.06 -3.14 -10.95
CA VAL A 218 16.34 -3.54 -10.35
C VAL A 218 16.10 -4.53 -9.22
N LYS A 219 16.71 -5.72 -9.36
CA LYS A 219 16.64 -6.78 -8.35
C LYS A 219 17.97 -6.87 -7.61
N GLY A 220 17.92 -6.87 -6.27
CA GLY A 220 19.11 -6.95 -5.42
C GLY A 220 19.88 -8.25 -5.57
N GLN A 221 19.18 -9.37 -5.82
CA GLN A 221 19.79 -10.67 -6.10
C GLN A 221 19.23 -11.30 -7.37
N PRO A 222 19.99 -12.18 -8.06
CA PRO A 222 19.53 -12.85 -9.27
C PRO A 222 18.24 -13.66 -9.10
N ASN A 223 17.99 -14.15 -7.88
CA ASN A 223 16.82 -14.98 -7.54
C ASN A 223 15.72 -14.20 -6.81
N SER A 224 15.88 -12.89 -6.59
CA SER A 224 14.83 -12.08 -5.98
C SER A 224 13.62 -12.02 -6.92
N VAL A 225 12.44 -12.36 -6.40
CA VAL A 225 11.20 -12.25 -7.18
C VAL A 225 10.84 -10.78 -7.37
N VAL A 226 10.99 -10.00 -6.30
CA VAL A 226 10.68 -8.57 -6.24
C VAL A 226 11.96 -7.73 -6.35
N GLY A 227 11.85 -6.62 -7.05
CA GLY A 227 12.85 -5.57 -7.16
C GLY A 227 12.23 -4.19 -6.97
N TYR A 228 13.02 -3.16 -7.25
CA TYR A 228 12.63 -1.76 -7.16
C TYR A 228 12.70 -1.10 -8.52
N CYS A 229 11.75 -0.22 -8.82
CA CYS A 229 11.80 0.61 -10.00
C CYS A 229 12.88 1.68 -9.85
N SER A 230 13.72 1.83 -10.88
CA SER A 230 14.86 2.73 -10.86
C SER A 230 14.95 3.52 -12.17
N ASP A 231 15.08 4.84 -12.05
CA ASP A 231 15.38 5.75 -13.16
C ASP A 231 16.88 5.86 -13.45
N GLY A 232 17.72 5.18 -12.63
CA GLY A 232 19.17 5.25 -12.69
C GLY A 232 19.77 6.60 -12.26
N GLY A 233 18.96 7.52 -11.73
CA GLY A 233 19.41 8.80 -11.20
C GLY A 233 20.15 8.66 -9.87
N THR A 234 20.77 9.73 -9.38
CA THR A 234 21.45 9.73 -8.07
C THR A 234 20.50 9.30 -6.96
N PHE A 235 20.95 8.37 -6.11
CA PHE A 235 20.20 7.65 -5.07
C PHE A 235 19.12 6.68 -5.55
N ALA A 236 18.99 6.44 -6.86
CA ALA A 236 18.09 5.41 -7.35
C ALA A 236 18.62 4.01 -7.01
N PRO A 237 17.74 3.02 -6.77
CA PRO A 237 18.15 1.64 -6.54
C PRO A 237 18.98 1.09 -7.70
N CYS A 238 20.06 0.36 -7.41
CA CYS A 238 20.89 -0.30 -8.41
C CYS A 238 21.38 -1.66 -7.91
N SER A 239 21.70 -2.57 -8.82
CA SER A 239 22.43 -3.80 -8.48
C SER A 239 23.76 -3.90 -9.23
N THR A 240 23.90 -3.13 -10.32
CA THR A 240 25.10 -3.02 -11.13
C THR A 240 25.34 -1.57 -11.55
N ASN A 241 26.58 -1.27 -11.96
CA ASN A 241 26.93 0.03 -12.52
C ASN A 241 26.10 0.40 -13.77
N GLU A 242 25.61 -0.59 -14.51
CA GLU A 242 24.81 -0.37 -15.72
C GLU A 242 23.38 0.11 -15.40
N ASP A 243 22.93 -0.07 -14.17
CA ASP A 243 21.64 0.45 -13.71
C ASP A 243 21.68 1.96 -13.49
N CYS A 244 22.87 2.54 -13.37
CA CYS A 244 23.06 3.95 -13.05
C CYS A 244 23.45 4.78 -14.28
N LEU A 245 22.83 5.94 -14.43
CA LEU A 245 23.19 6.91 -15.47
C LEU A 245 24.62 7.43 -15.29
N SER A 246 25.15 7.43 -14.07
CA SER A 246 26.54 7.78 -13.74
C SER A 246 27.54 6.67 -14.04
N GLY A 247 27.07 5.43 -14.27
CA GLY A 247 27.93 4.26 -14.38
C GLY A 247 28.54 3.80 -13.04
N ALA A 248 28.01 4.28 -11.90
CA ALA A 248 28.50 3.93 -10.56
C ALA A 248 27.35 3.55 -9.62
N CYS A 249 27.33 2.28 -9.23
CA CYS A 249 26.44 1.73 -8.21
C CYS A 249 27.22 1.48 -6.92
N ASP A 250 26.82 2.13 -5.83
CA ASP A 250 27.41 1.92 -4.51
C ASP A 250 26.64 0.86 -3.76
N LEU A 251 27.25 -0.33 -3.63
CA LEU A 251 26.68 -1.48 -2.94
C LEU A 251 27.13 -1.45 -1.48
N PRO A 252 26.23 -1.19 -0.50
CA PRO A 252 26.62 -1.18 0.91
C PRO A 252 27.11 -2.56 1.36
N PHE A 253 26.52 -3.62 0.81
CA PHE A 253 26.93 -5.01 1.01
C PHE A 253 26.78 -5.82 -0.29
N PRO A 254 27.65 -6.82 -0.53
CA PRO A 254 27.47 -7.74 -1.66
C PRO A 254 26.14 -8.50 -1.57
N GLY A 255 25.33 -8.41 -2.61
CA GLY A 255 24.03 -9.12 -2.69
C GLY A 255 22.84 -8.35 -2.14
N GLU A 256 23.02 -7.10 -1.71
CA GLU A 256 21.95 -6.16 -1.41
C GLU A 256 21.83 -5.13 -2.56
N PRO A 257 20.64 -4.55 -2.79
CA PRO A 257 20.53 -3.40 -3.69
C PRO A 257 21.38 -2.24 -3.13
N GLY A 258 22.10 -1.58 -4.02
CA GLY A 258 22.83 -0.36 -3.74
C GLY A 258 22.11 0.88 -4.25
N PHE A 259 22.85 1.98 -4.29
CA PHE A 259 22.36 3.27 -4.75
C PHE A 259 23.29 3.88 -5.80
N CYS A 260 22.69 4.45 -6.85
CA CYS A 260 23.43 5.18 -7.87
C CYS A 260 24.07 6.45 -7.28
N GLN A 261 25.31 6.73 -7.68
CA GLN A 261 26.06 7.93 -7.28
C GLN A 261 25.88 9.07 -8.28
#